data_AF-A0A0S8J3U7-F1
#
_entry.id   AF-A0A0S8J3U7-F1
#
_cell.length_a   1.000
_cell.length_b   1.000
_cell.length_c   1.000
_cell.angle_alpha   90.00
_cell.angle_beta   90.00
_cell.angle_gamma   90.00
#
_symmetry.space_group_name_H-M   'P 1'
#
loop_
_entity.id
_entity.type
_entity.pdbx_description
1 polymer ?
#
loop_
_entity_poly.entity_id
_entity_poly.type
_entity_poly.pdbx_seq_one_letter_code
_entity_poly.pdbx_strand_id
1 'polypeptide(L)' 'MSYWLWGLPDGPIETVIGMGFSNKSMEGVFHEVELAAEIELENVNPWEPPFPITICRQPKDSLQSIWNRNRPW' A
#
# COMPACT_ATOMS: atom_id res chain seq x y z
N MET A 1 -1.53 6.00 -18.70
CA MET A 1 -2.25 4.76 -18.34
C MET A 1 -2.02 4.57 -16.85
N SER A 2 -3.02 4.88 -16.04
CA SER A 2 -2.90 4.97 -14.59
C SER A 2 -3.24 3.61 -14.00
N TYR A 3 -2.22 2.83 -13.65
CA TYR A 3 -2.41 1.51 -13.03
C TYR A 3 -2.62 1.72 -11.54
N TRP A 4 -3.86 1.59 -11.11
CA TRP A 4 -4.21 1.44 -9.70
C TRP A 4 -3.84 0.02 -9.28
N LEU A 5 -3.25 -0.15 -8.10
CA LEU A 5 -2.97 -1.48 -7.55
C LEU A 5 -4.29 -2.19 -7.25
N TRP A 6 -4.77 -2.93 -8.23
CA TRP A 6 -5.73 -4.02 -8.08
C TRP A 6 -5.16 -5.25 -8.79
N GLY A 7 -3.92 -5.63 -8.43
CA GLY A 7 -3.24 -6.79 -9.00
C GLY A 7 -1.72 -6.77 -8.80
N LEU A 8 -1.11 -7.95 -8.89
CA LEU A 8 0.33 -8.11 -9.01
C LEU A 8 0.68 -8.10 -10.50
N PRO A 9 1.38 -7.07 -11.01
CA PRO A 9 1.78 -7.03 -12.41
C PRO A 9 2.91 -8.04 -12.69
N ASP A 10 3.00 -8.48 -13.94
CA ASP A 10 4.09 -9.34 -14.39
C ASP A 10 5.39 -8.52 -14.52
N GLY A 11 6.41 -8.91 -13.76
CA GLY A 11 7.74 -8.31 -13.82
C GLY A 11 8.18 -7.59 -12.52
N PRO A 12 9.40 -7.04 -12.51
CA PRO A 12 9.95 -6.36 -11.34
C PRO A 12 9.22 -5.03 -11.09
N ILE A 13 8.71 -4.86 -9.88
CA ILE A 13 8.11 -3.62 -9.39
C ILE A 13 9.00 -3.06 -8.28
N GLU A 14 9.42 -1.81 -8.44
CA GLU A 14 10.30 -1.14 -7.48
C GLU A 14 9.51 -0.23 -6.52
N THR A 15 8.35 0.25 -6.93
CA THR A 15 7.53 1.22 -6.19
C THR A 15 6.06 0.79 -6.18
N VAL A 16 5.46 0.86 -4.99
CA VAL A 16 4.07 0.51 -4.69
C VAL A 16 3.40 1.74 -4.08
N ILE A 17 2.15 2.01 -4.46
CA ILE A 17 1.33 3.02 -3.79
C ILE A 17 0.45 2.29 -2.76
N GLY A 18 0.66 2.58 -1.47
CA GLY A 18 -0.22 2.13 -0.40
C GLY A 18 -1.39 3.09 -0.22
N MET A 19 -2.60 2.58 -0.14
CA MET A 19 -3.81 3.39 0.05
C MET A 19 -4.66 2.79 1.17
N GLY A 20 -5.06 3.61 2.13
CA GLY A 20 -6.01 3.20 3.18
C GLY A 20 -5.43 2.29 4.26
N PHE A 21 -4.12 2.01 4.22
CA PHE A 21 -3.41 1.32 5.29
C PHE A 21 -2.53 2.30 6.05
N SER A 22 -2.48 2.18 7.37
CA SER A 22 -1.58 3.00 8.20
C SER A 22 -0.11 2.87 7.77
N ASN A 23 0.70 3.92 8.00
CA ASN A 23 2.16 3.86 7.80
C ASN A 23 2.77 2.66 8.50
N LYS A 24 2.37 2.39 9.76
CA LYS A 24 2.88 1.26 10.55
C LYS A 24 2.59 -0.10 9.90
N SER A 25 1.41 -0.26 9.30
CA SER A 25 1.07 -1.47 8.55
C SER A 25 1.98 -1.63 7.33
N MET A 26 2.21 -0.54 6.58
CA MET A 26 3.08 -0.55 5.40
C MET A 26 4.55 -0.78 5.77
N GLU A 27 5.03 -0.20 6.88
CA GLU A 27 6.36 -0.45 7.44
C GLU A 27 6.55 -1.92 7.85
N GLY A 28 5.47 -2.65 8.14
CA GLY A 28 5.52 -4.10 8.35
C GLY A 28 5.91 -4.88 7.09
N VAL A 29 5.69 -4.31 5.90
CA VAL A 29 5.79 -4.98 4.60
C VAL A 29 6.94 -4.44 3.74
N PHE A 30 7.29 -3.18 3.91
CA PHE A 30 8.31 -2.48 3.11
C PHE A 30 9.42 -1.92 4.00
N HIS A 31 10.64 -1.83 3.47
CA HIS A 31 11.75 -1.17 4.14
C HIS A 31 11.68 0.35 4.05
N GLU A 32 11.14 0.88 2.95
CA GLU A 32 10.99 2.30 2.71
C GLU A 32 9.50 2.64 2.56
N VAL A 33 9.00 3.49 3.44
CA VAL A 33 7.61 3.98 3.43
C VAL A 33 7.62 5.48 3.62
N GLU A 34 6.98 6.18 2.70
CA GLU A 34 6.88 7.63 2.68
C GLU A 34 5.39 8.01 2.66
N LEU A 35 4.95 8.85 3.59
CA LEU A 35 3.59 9.41 3.55
C LEU A 35 3.52 10.44 2.42
N ALA A 36 2.75 10.13 1.38
CA ALA A 36 2.61 10.96 0.20
C ALA A 36 1.49 12.01 0.35
N ALA A 37 0.37 11.59 0.96
CA ALA A 37 -0.78 12.44 1.20
C ALA A 37 -1.67 11.88 2.30
N GLU A 38 -2.43 12.76 2.92
CA GLU A 38 -3.55 12.45 3.79
C GLU A 38 -4.80 13.10 3.20
N ILE A 39 -5.85 12.31 2.96
CA ILE A 39 -7.06 12.79 2.31
C ILE A 39 -8.23 12.69 3.29
N GLU A 40 -8.91 13.81 3.50
CA GLU A 40 -10.19 13.84 4.19
C GLU A 40 -11.26 13.28 3.25
N LEU A 41 -11.90 12.18 3.65
CA LEU A 41 -13.01 11.57 2.92
C LEU A 41 -14.23 11.52 3.84
N GLU A 42 -15.40 11.86 3.30
CA GLU A 42 -16.68 11.81 4.03
C GLU A 42 -16.99 10.41 4.56
N ASN A 43 -16.53 9.38 3.84
CA ASN A 43 -16.80 7.97 4.14
C ASN A 43 -15.49 7.15 4.29
N VAL A 44 -14.49 7.69 4.99
CA VAL A 44 -13.34 6.88 5.44
C VAL A 44 -13.73 6.02 6.65
N ASN A 45 -13.03 4.89 6.85
CA ASN A 45 -13.12 4.14 8.09
C ASN A 45 -12.95 5.11 9.28
N PRO A 46 -13.96 5.27 10.17
CA PRO A 46 -13.95 6.30 11.22
C PRO A 46 -12.86 6.07 12.27
N TRP A 47 -12.23 4.89 12.28
CA TRP A 47 -11.10 4.56 13.16
C TRP A 47 -9.73 4.87 12.55
N GLU A 48 -9.68 5.21 11.25
CA GLU A 48 -8.45 5.54 10.52
C GLU A 48 -8.59 6.81 9.63
N PRO A 49 -9.17 7.93 10.13
CA PRO A 49 -9.05 9.23 9.46
C PRO A 49 -7.72 9.90 9.82
N PRO A 50 -7.11 10.68 8.91
CA PRO A 50 -7.46 10.84 7.49
C PRO A 50 -7.03 9.62 6.64
N PHE A 51 -7.54 9.49 5.42
CA PHE A 51 -7.19 8.37 4.53
C PHE A 51 -5.74 8.50 4.02
N PRO A 52 -4.81 7.63 4.46
CA PRO A 52 -3.40 7.78 4.13
C PRO A 52 -3.08 7.22 2.73
N ILE A 53 -2.20 7.92 2.03
CA ILE A 53 -1.56 7.46 0.81
C ILE A 53 -0.05 7.44 1.03
N THR A 54 0.59 6.31 0.75
CA THR A 54 2.02 6.11 0.95
C THR A 54 2.71 5.68 -0.33
N ILE A 55 3.99 6.07 -0.48
CA ILE A 55 4.90 5.48 -1.45
C ILE A 55 5.77 4.45 -0.73
N CYS A 56 5.75 3.23 -1.23
CA CYS A 56 6.43 2.09 -0.63
C CYS A 56 7.46 1.50 -1.60
N ARG A 57 8.66 1.22 -1.11
CA ARG A 57 9.78 0.67 -1.89
C ARG A 57 10.49 -0.41 -1.08
N GLN A 58 11.32 -1.21 -1.76
CA GLN A 58 12.09 -2.29 -1.15
C GLN A 58 11.21 -3.22 -0.29
N PRO A 59 10.34 -4.03 -0.93
CA PRO A 59 9.48 -4.94 -0.19
C PRO A 59 10.35 -5.95 0.59
N LYS A 60 9.94 -6.24 1.84
CA LYS A 60 10.66 -7.16 2.75
C LYS A 60 10.58 -8.63 2.33
N ASP A 61 9.67 -8.93 1.43
CA ASP A 61 9.45 -10.24 0.81
C ASP A 61 9.08 -9.98 -0.67
N SER A 62 9.04 -11.02 -1.49
CA SER A 62 8.52 -10.89 -2.85
C SER A 62 7.10 -10.31 -2.83
N LEU A 63 6.81 -9.40 -3.76
CA LEU A 63 5.45 -8.85 -3.89
C LEU A 63 4.41 -9.94 -4.14
N GLN A 64 4.80 -11.05 -4.78
CA GLN A 64 3.95 -12.23 -4.94
C GLN A 64 3.58 -12.87 -3.59
N SER A 65 4.56 -13.06 -2.69
CA SER A 65 4.32 -13.59 -1.33
C SER A 65 3.44 -12.65 -0.53
N ILE A 66 3.76 -11.35 -0.56
CA ILE A 66 2.96 -10.30 0.12
C ILE A 66 1.53 -10.31 -0.39
N TRP A 67 1.34 -10.35 -1.71
CA TRP A 67 0.04 -10.39 -2.35
C TRP A 67 -0.78 -11.62 -1.95
N ASN A 68 -0.17 -12.81 -2.02
CA ASN A 68 -0.85 -14.06 -1.67
C ASN A 68 -1.23 -14.13 -0.18
N ARG A 69 -0.45 -13.51 0.71
CA ARG A 69 -0.72 -13.50 2.15
C ARG A 69 -1.85 -12.55 2.55
N ASN A 70 -1.97 -11.43 1.84
CA ASN A 70 -2.89 -10.34 2.20
C ASN A 70 -4.14 -10.29 1.31
N ARG A 71 -4.27 -11.20 0.34
CA ARG A 71 -5.50 -11.36 -0.43
C ARG A 71 -6.60 -11.93 0.47
N PRO A 72 -7.80 -11.33 0.52
CA PRO A 72 -8.90 -11.85 1.34
C PRO A 72 -9.57 -13.12 0.76
N TRP A 73 -9.11 -13.64 -0.38
CA TRP A 73 -9.61 -14.85 -1.06
C TRP A 73 -8.52 -15.54 -1.89
#